data_AF-A0A815JKR1-F1
#
_entry.id   AF-A0A815JKR1-F1
#
_cell.length_a   1.000
_cell.length_b   1.000
_cell.length_c   1.000
_cell.angle_alpha   90.00
_cell.angle_beta   90.00
_cell.angle_gamma   90.00
#
_symmetry.space_group_name_H-M   'P 1'
#
loop_
_entity.id
_entity.type
_entity.pdbx_description
1 polymer ?
#
loop_
_entity_poly.entity_id
_entity_poly.type
_entity_poly.pdbx_seq_one_letter_code
_entity_poly.pdbx_strand_id
1 'polypeptide(L)'
;MKLIWLDEHKIPINEVYRRYGTSPAMGLSEERASVLLERDGPNDLTPVRRTSEIVRLAKNMFGGFAMLLWAGACLCFFAHFLEL
;
A
#
# COMPACT_ATOMS: atom_id res chain seq x y z
N MET A 1 -5.81 1.08 9.07
CA MET A 1 -4.95 2.14 9.61
C MET A 1 -5.01 2.05 11.13
N LYS A 2 -3.97 1.53 11.79
CA LYS A 2 -3.87 1.63 13.25
C LYS A 2 -3.36 3.03 13.57
N LEU A 3 -4.15 3.79 14.33
CA LEU A 3 -3.69 5.07 14.87
C LEU A 3 -2.74 4.76 16.03
N ILE A 4 -1.49 5.23 15.92
CA ILE A 4 -0.49 5.13 16.98
C ILE A 4 -0.41 6.52 17.62
N TRP A 5 -0.59 6.58 18.93
CA TRP A 5 -0.43 7.82 19.68
C TRP A 5 1.04 7.97 20.09
N LEU A 6 1.64 9.11 19.77
CA LEU A 6 3.03 9.45 20.07
C LEU A 6 3.05 10.51 21.20
N ASP A 7 3.58 10.15 22.36
CA ASP A 7 3.61 10.97 23.58
C ASP A 7 5.03 11.27 24.08
N GLU A 8 6.07 10.89 23.33
CA GLU A 8 7.47 10.93 23.77
C GLU A 8 7.93 12.35 24.12
N HIS A 9 7.35 13.37 23.48
CA HIS A 9 7.63 14.78 23.72
C HIS A 9 6.97 15.33 25.00
N LYS A 10 6.10 14.56 25.67
CA LYS A 10 5.37 14.98 26.88
C LYS A 10 5.97 14.41 28.16
N ILE A 11 6.87 13.44 28.06
CA ILE A 11 7.44 12.71 29.21
C ILE A 11 8.88 13.14 29.49
N PRO A 12 9.39 12.93 30.71
CA PRO A 12 10.78 13.21 31.02
C PRO A 12 11.75 12.39 30.16
N ILE A 13 12.89 12.99 29.80
CA ILE A 13 13.85 12.37 28.87
C ILE A 13 14.40 11.02 29.36
N ASN A 14 14.58 10.85 30.67
CA ASN A 14 15.03 9.58 31.27
C ASN A 14 14.01 8.46 31.05
N GLU A 15 12.72 8.80 30.98
CA GLU A 15 11.67 7.84 30.69
C GLU A 15 11.71 7.42 29.21
N VAL A 16 12.01 8.35 28.30
CA VAL A 16 12.25 8.04 26.88
C VAL A 16 13.40 7.05 26.73
N TYR A 17 14.54 7.30 27.36
CA TYR A 17 15.70 6.40 27.32
C TYR A 17 15.36 5.00 27.84
N ARG A 18 14.57 4.92 28.91
CA ARG A 18 14.09 3.65 29.46
C ARG A 18 13.11 2.95 28.52
N ARG A 19 12.15 3.66 27.92
CA ARG A 19 11.15 3.10 26.99
C ARG A 19 11.80 2.50 25.75
N TYR A 20 12.81 3.18 25.18
CA TYR A 20 13.51 2.73 23.97
C TYR A 20 14.77 1.91 24.24
N GLY A 21 15.20 1.79 25.51
CA GLY A 21 16.39 1.03 25.89
C GLY A 21 17.67 1.58 25.26
N THR A 22 17.80 2.91 25.17
CA THR A 22 18.92 3.59 24.50
C THR A 22 19.73 4.43 25.48
N SER A 23 21.01 4.66 25.18
CA SER A 23 21.90 5.50 25.98
C SER A 23 22.03 6.89 25.36
N PRO A 24 21.94 7.98 26.15
CA PRO A 24 22.19 9.33 25.64
C PRO A 24 23.65 9.54 25.18
N ALA A 25 24.60 8.79 25.74
CA ALA A 25 26.02 8.96 25.43
C ALA A 25 26.49 8.06 24.27
N MET A 26 25.96 6.83 24.21
CA MET A 26 26.47 5.78 23.31
C MET A 26 25.44 5.31 22.28
N GLY A 27 24.17 5.75 22.37
CA GLY A 27 23.10 5.28 21.51
C GLY A 27 22.72 3.80 21.75
N LEU A 28 22.31 3.12 20.68
CA LEU A 28 22.06 1.67 20.66
C LEU A 28 23.31 0.92 20.22
N SER A 29 23.48 -0.33 20.66
CA SER A 29 24.52 -1.21 20.11
C SER A 29 24.16 -1.63 18.67
N GLU A 30 25.16 -2.02 17.89
CA GLU A 30 24.96 -2.48 16.51
C GLU A 30 24.06 -3.72 16.45
N GLU A 31 24.22 -4.65 17.38
CA GLU A 31 23.40 -5.86 17.48
C GLU A 31 21.95 -5.52 17.81
N ARG A 32 21.72 -4.51 18.66
CA ARG A 32 20.37 -4.07 18.97
C ARG A 32 19.73 -3.37 17.77
N ALA A 33 20.50 -2.54 17.06
CA ALA A 33 20.04 -1.86 15.86
C ALA A 33 19.67 -2.86 14.75
N SER A 34 20.46 -3.91 14.53
CA SER A 34 20.16 -4.95 13.53
C SER A 34 18.89 -5.75 13.88
N VAL A 35 18.72 -6.13 15.15
CA VAL A 35 17.50 -6.82 15.61
C VAL A 35 16.25 -5.95 15.41
N LEU A 36 16.36 -4.63 15.65
CA LEU A 36 15.25 -3.70 15.40
C LEU A 36 14.96 -3.55 13.91
N LEU A 37 15.99 -3.49 13.07
CA LEU A 37 15.85 -3.42 11.62
C LEU A 37 15.17 -4.67 11.03
N GLU A 38 15.53 -5.86 11.51
CA GLU A 38 14.89 -7.11 11.09
C GLU A 38 13.43 -7.20 11.56
N ARG A 39 13.13 -6.66 12.76
CA ARG A 39 11.78 -6.68 13.34
C ARG A 39 10.83 -5.66 12.68
N ASP A 40 11.29 -4.42 12.54
CA ASP A 40 10.45 -3.28 12.11
C ASP A 40 10.54 -3.02 10.60
N GLY A 41 11.60 -3.51 9.96
CA GLY A 41 11.93 -3.21 8.58
C GLY A 41 12.71 -1.89 8.43
N PRO A 42 13.09 -1.55 7.20
CA PRO A 42 13.79 -0.30 6.93
C PRO A 42 12.91 0.91 7.25
N ASN A 43 13.54 2.00 7.69
CA ASN A 43 12.88 3.30 7.81
C ASN A 43 12.66 3.91 6.41
N ASP A 44 11.76 3.29 5.66
CA ASP A 44 11.38 3.69 4.30
C ASP A 44 9.86 3.62 4.13
N LEU A 45 9.34 4.53 3.32
CA LEU A 45 7.92 4.55 2.99
C LEU A 45 7.61 3.40 2.05
N THR A 46 6.74 2.49 2.48
CA THR A 46 6.27 1.43 1.58
C THR A 46 5.58 2.06 0.37
N PRO A 47 6.06 1.82 -0.86
CA PRO A 47 5.45 2.41 -2.05
C PRO A 47 4.03 1.90 -2.20
N VAL A 48 3.12 2.80 -2.57
CA VAL A 48 1.73 2.43 -2.83
C VAL A 48 1.69 1.43 -3.98
N ARG A 49 0.98 0.31 -3.78
CA ARG A 49 0.76 -0.68 -4.84
C ARG A 49 0.06 -0.01 -6.02
N ARG A 50 0.77 0.15 -7.14
CA ARG A 50 0.19 0.65 -8.39
C ARG A 50 -0.42 -0.52 -9.15
N THR A 51 -1.65 -0.35 -9.62
CA THR A 51 -2.24 -1.28 -10.59
C THR A 51 -1.56 -1.09 -11.94
N SER A 52 -1.37 -2.18 -12.70
CA SER A 52 -0.84 -2.06 -14.05
C SER A 52 -1.80 -1.29 -14.96
N GLU A 53 -1.22 -0.65 -15.97
CA GLU A 53 -1.96 0.19 -16.92
C GLU A 53 -2.98 -0.61 -17.74
N ILE A 54 -2.66 -1.85 -18.10
CA ILE A 54 -3.57 -2.76 -18.81
C ILE A 54 -4.78 -3.09 -17.94
N VAL A 55 -4.58 -3.33 -16.64
CA VAL A 55 -5.68 -3.58 -15.70
C VAL A 55 -6.56 -2.33 -15.55
N ARG A 56 -5.95 -1.14 -15.55
CA ARG A 56 -6.70 0.13 -15.54
C ARG A 56 -7.52 0.33 -16.80
N LEU A 57 -6.95 0.02 -17.97
CA LEU A 57 -7.64 0.07 -19.26
C LEU A 57 -8.81 -0.93 -19.30
N ALA A 58 -8.58 -2.18 -18.89
CA ALA A 58 -9.62 -3.21 -18.87
C ALA A 58 -10.81 -2.80 -17.98
N LYS A 59 -10.53 -2.22 -16.80
CA LYS A 59 -11.59 -1.68 -15.94
C LYS A 59 -12.43 -0.60 -16.62
N ASN A 60 -11.83 0.22 -17.49
CA ASN A 60 -12.55 1.22 -18.27
C ASN A 60 -13.34 0.59 -19.43
N MET A 61 -12.80 -0.43 -20.10
CA MET A 61 -13.45 -1.11 -21.24
C MET A 61 -14.65 -1.97 -20.85
N PHE A 62 -14.69 -2.50 -19.63
CA PHE A 62 -15.73 -3.41 -19.15
C PHE A 62 -16.52 -2.85 -17.95
N GLY A 63 -16.43 -1.54 -17.71
CA GLY A 63 -17.14 -0.84 -16.64
C GLY A 63 -18.37 -0.07 -17.12
N GLY A 64 -19.37 0.07 -16.25
CA GLY A 64 -20.52 0.95 -16.47
C GLY A 64 -21.24 0.72 -17.81
N PHE A 65 -21.48 1.80 -18.56
CA PHE A 65 -22.23 1.76 -19.82
C PHE A 65 -21.49 1.09 -20.98
N ALA A 66 -20.17 0.88 -20.90
CA ALA A 66 -19.42 0.17 -21.94
C ALA A 66 -19.93 -1.26 -22.15
N MET A 67 -20.50 -1.89 -21.11
CA MET A 67 -21.12 -3.22 -21.21
C MET A 67 -22.34 -3.24 -22.13
N LEU A 68 -23.12 -2.15 -22.21
CA LEU A 68 -24.24 -2.04 -23.14
C LEU A 68 -23.74 -2.00 -24.58
N LEU A 69 -22.62 -1.30 -24.83
CA LEU A 69 -22.00 -1.24 -26.16
C LEU A 69 -21.43 -2.60 -26.57
N TRP A 70 -20.81 -3.34 -25.66
CA TRP A 70 -20.38 -4.71 -25.92
C TRP A 70 -21.55 -5.64 -26.25
N ALA A 71 -22.63 -5.59 -25.47
CA ALA A 71 -23.83 -6.38 -25.75
C ALA A 71 -24.44 -6.02 -27.12
N GLY A 72 -24.55 -4.73 -27.43
CA GLY A 72 -25.04 -4.25 -28.73
C GLY A 72 -24.15 -4.72 -29.88
N ALA A 73 -22.82 -4.59 -29.75
CA ALA A 73 -21.88 -5.07 -30.76
C ALA A 73 -22.01 -6.58 -31.00
N CYS A 74 -22.09 -7.38 -29.93
CA CYS A 74 -22.30 -8.84 -30.04
C CYS A 74 -23.63 -9.17 -30.75
N LEU A 75 -24.72 -8.47 -30.43
CA LEU A 75 -26.01 -8.65 -31.10
C LEU A 75 -25.95 -8.28 -32.58
N CYS A 76 -25.26 -7.19 -32.94
CA CYS A 76 -25.06 -6.79 -34.33
C CYS A 76 -24.27 -7.83 -35.13
N PHE A 77 -23.16 -8.35 -34.57
CA PHE A 77 -22.42 -9.42 -35.24
C PHE A 77 -23.26 -10.69 -35.36
N PHE A 78 -24.00 -11.08 -34.33
CA PHE A 78 -24.85 -12.26 -34.36
C PHE A 78 -25.95 -12.15 -35.42
N ALA A 79 -26.63 -11.00 -35.51
CA ALA A 79 -27.63 -10.75 -36.56
C ALA A 79 -27.00 -10.89 -37.96
N HIS A 80 -25.83 -10.28 -38.18
CA HIS A 80 -25.13 -10.39 -39.46
C HIS A 80 -24.74 -11.84 -39.80
N PHE A 81 -24.28 -12.62 -38.82
CA PHE A 81 -23.96 -14.04 -39.03
C PHE A 81 -25.18 -14.90 -39.37
N LEU A 82 -26.37 -14.54 -38.89
CA LEU A 82 -27.62 -15.23 -39.24
C LEU A 82 -28.16 -14.84 -40.62
N GLU A 83 -27.85 -13.63 -41.09
CA GLU A 83 -28.24 -13.14 -42.41
C GLU A 83 -27.27 -13.56 -43.53
N LEU A 84 -26.11 -14.13 -43.17
CA LEU A 84 -25.09 -14.65 -44.09
C LEU A 84 -25.43 -16.08 -44.59
#